data_AF-A0A961Y190-F1
#
_entry.id   AF-A0A961Y190-F1
#
_cell.length_a   1.000
_cell.length_b   1.000
_cell.length_c   1.000
_cell.angle_alpha   90.00
_cell.angle_beta   90.00
_cell.angle_gamma   90.00
#
_symmetry.space_group_name_H-M   'P 1'
#
loop_
_entity.id
_entity.type
_entity.pdbx_description
1 polymer ?
#
loop_
_entity_poly.entity_id
_entity_poly.type
_entity_poly.pdbx_seq_one_letter_code
_entity_poly.pdbx_strand_id
1 'polypeptide(L)'
;FRELWIETSKRRDLIDHLLGDNFSPEVIREIDKMSDFDLYDFFGHHGYHARALKRPERGNQYIDLNRGWFDGMDPKAAVVLKELGPQFAQGGTDALETPALWDVPEIRMAGGLAALRGLGKPFDVVREAKGRLFGS
;
A
#
# COMPACT_ATOMS: atom_id res chain seq x y z
N PHE A 1 1.41 -11.74 8.95
CA PHE A 1 1.23 -11.48 7.51
C PHE A 1 1.21 -9.99 7.19
N ARG A 2 0.18 -9.21 7.59
CA ARG A 2 0.07 -7.76 7.29
C ARG A 2 1.32 -6.91 7.61
N GLU A 3 1.99 -7.17 8.73
CA GLU A 3 3.23 -6.45 9.10
C GLU A 3 4.34 -6.56 8.05
N LEU A 4 4.41 -7.66 7.30
CA LEU A 4 5.39 -7.84 6.24
C LEU A 4 5.18 -6.78 5.15
N TRP A 5 3.94 -6.41 4.85
CA TRP A 5 3.59 -5.46 3.80
C TRP A 5 3.67 -4.00 4.25
N ILE A 6 3.56 -3.77 5.55
CA ILE A 6 3.82 -2.45 6.15
C ILE A 6 5.33 -2.16 6.11
N GLU A 7 6.16 -3.15 6.42
CA GLU A 7 7.62 -3.04 6.52
C GLU A 7 8.34 -3.52 5.24
N THR A 8 8.77 -2.58 4.39
CA THR A 8 9.45 -2.84 3.11
C THR A 8 10.58 -3.86 3.21
N SER A 9 11.46 -3.74 4.20
CA SER A 9 12.59 -4.66 4.38
C SER A 9 12.12 -6.09 4.63
N LYS A 10 11.17 -6.28 5.56
CA LYS A 10 10.62 -7.61 5.86
C LYS A 10 9.93 -8.22 4.64
N ARG A 11 9.24 -7.42 3.83
CA ARG A 11 8.65 -7.86 2.57
C ARG A 11 9.73 -8.34 1.60
N ARG A 12 10.78 -7.54 1.41
CA ARG A 12 11.86 -7.87 0.47
C ARG A 12 12.58 -9.14 0.92
N ASP A 13 12.87 -9.30 2.19
CA ASP A 13 13.49 -10.51 2.75
C ASP A 13 12.67 -11.78 2.44
N LEU A 14 11.34 -11.70 2.55
CA LEU A 14 10.46 -12.82 2.17
C LEU A 14 10.53 -13.11 0.66
N ILE A 15 10.43 -12.08 -0.17
CA ILE A 15 10.46 -12.26 -1.64
C ILE A 15 11.81 -12.83 -2.08
N ASP A 16 12.92 -12.32 -1.54
CA ASP A 16 14.26 -12.78 -1.86
C ASP A 16 14.49 -14.23 -1.41
N HIS A 17 13.96 -14.61 -0.25
CA HIS A 17 13.98 -16.01 0.22
C HIS A 17 13.24 -16.93 -0.75
N LEU A 18 12.02 -16.57 -1.17
CA LEU A 18 11.24 -17.36 -2.13
C LEU A 18 11.95 -17.48 -3.48
N LEU A 19 12.53 -16.39 -3.97
CA LEU A 19 13.30 -16.39 -5.23
C LEU A 19 14.53 -17.30 -5.13
N GLY A 20 15.22 -17.31 -3.98
CA GLY A 20 16.34 -18.22 -3.71
C GLY A 20 15.96 -19.70 -3.79
N ASP A 21 14.71 -20.02 -3.45
CA ASP A 21 14.13 -21.37 -3.56
C ASP A 21 13.54 -21.65 -4.96
N ASN A 22 13.87 -20.84 -5.96
CA ASN A 22 13.35 -20.87 -7.34
C ASN A 22 11.82 -20.69 -7.43
N PHE A 23 11.22 -20.05 -6.43
CA PHE A 23 9.80 -19.71 -6.41
C PHE A 23 9.63 -18.22 -6.71
N SER A 24 9.21 -17.88 -7.92
CA SER A 24 8.88 -16.49 -8.28
C SER A 24 7.40 -16.20 -8.00
N PRO A 25 7.05 -15.40 -6.98
CA PRO A 25 5.66 -15.11 -6.67
C PRO A 25 4.94 -14.39 -7.81
N GLU A 26 5.67 -13.55 -8.56
CA GLU A 26 5.11 -12.82 -9.71
C GLU A 26 4.73 -13.75 -10.84
N VAL A 27 5.58 -14.73 -11.16
CA VAL A 27 5.30 -15.72 -12.21
C VAL A 27 4.09 -16.57 -11.83
N ILE A 28 3.98 -16.95 -10.55
CA ILE A 28 2.87 -17.80 -10.10
C ILE A 28 1.56 -17.00 -10.06
N ARG A 29 1.61 -15.76 -9.60
CA ARG A 29 0.48 -14.82 -9.69
C ARG A 29 -0.01 -14.66 -11.14
N GLU A 30 0.89 -14.64 -12.10
CA GLU A 30 0.55 -14.62 -13.54
C GLU A 30 -0.09 -15.93 -14.01
N ILE A 31 0.49 -17.09 -13.67
CA ILE A 31 -0.03 -18.43 -14.00
C ILE A 31 -1.47 -18.60 -13.46
N ASP A 32 -1.71 -18.14 -12.24
CA ASP A 32 -3.02 -18.19 -11.58
C ASP A 32 -4.00 -17.11 -12.10
N LYS A 33 -3.60 -16.33 -13.10
CA LYS A 33 -4.39 -15.26 -13.74
C LYS A 33 -4.79 -14.17 -12.74
N MET A 34 -3.92 -13.88 -11.78
CA MET A 34 -4.10 -12.88 -10.73
C MET A 34 -3.22 -11.63 -10.94
N SER A 35 -2.86 -11.31 -12.19
CA SER A 35 -1.99 -10.15 -12.52
C SER A 35 -2.58 -8.77 -12.15
N ASP A 36 -3.89 -8.69 -11.91
CA ASP A 36 -4.55 -7.47 -11.43
C ASP A 36 -4.45 -7.27 -9.90
N PHE A 37 -4.06 -8.30 -9.16
CA PHE A 37 -3.98 -8.32 -7.69
C PHE A 37 -2.58 -7.94 -7.22
N ASP A 38 -2.45 -7.24 -6.11
CA ASP A 38 -1.12 -7.07 -5.49
C ASP A 38 -0.63 -8.40 -4.91
N LEU A 39 0.68 -8.57 -4.74
CA LEU A 39 1.21 -9.75 -4.04
C LEU A 39 0.62 -9.89 -2.63
N TYR A 40 0.25 -8.79 -1.96
CA TYR A 40 -0.49 -8.83 -0.70
C TYR A 40 -1.77 -9.67 -0.80
N ASP A 41 -2.62 -9.36 -1.79
CA ASP A 41 -3.89 -10.02 -2.02
C ASP A 41 -3.71 -11.46 -2.51
N PHE A 42 -2.72 -11.69 -3.38
CA PHE A 42 -2.37 -13.02 -3.87
C PHE A 42 -1.95 -13.95 -2.73
N PHE A 43 -0.97 -13.55 -1.91
CA PHE A 43 -0.54 -14.36 -0.77
C PHE A 43 -1.62 -14.48 0.30
N GLY A 44 -2.42 -13.43 0.53
CA GLY A 44 -3.56 -13.47 1.44
C GLY A 44 -4.59 -14.53 1.03
N HIS A 45 -4.87 -14.63 -0.27
CA HIS A 45 -5.79 -15.61 -0.82
C HIS A 45 -5.28 -17.05 -0.69
N HIS A 46 -4.06 -17.31 -1.18
CA HIS A 46 -3.51 -18.67 -1.21
C HIS A 46 -3.04 -19.15 0.17
N GLY A 47 -2.53 -18.26 1.01
CA GLY A 47 -2.00 -18.61 2.33
C GLY A 47 -3.03 -18.60 3.46
N TYR A 48 -4.10 -17.81 3.33
CA TYR A 48 -5.05 -17.56 4.43
C TYR A 48 -6.52 -17.61 4.02
N HIS A 49 -6.84 -17.99 2.77
CA HIS A 49 -8.19 -17.99 2.22
C HIS A 49 -8.91 -16.63 2.35
N ALA A 50 -8.15 -15.54 2.40
CA ALA A 50 -8.70 -14.20 2.42
C ALA A 50 -9.37 -13.88 1.07
N ARG A 51 -10.33 -12.96 1.09
CA ARG A 51 -10.84 -12.36 -0.13
C ARG A 51 -9.73 -11.53 -0.77
N ALA A 52 -9.31 -11.92 -1.98
CA ALA A 52 -8.41 -11.11 -2.79
C ALA A 52 -9.16 -9.92 -3.41
N LEU A 53 -8.56 -8.75 -3.37
CA LEU A 53 -9.01 -7.56 -4.07
C LEU A 53 -8.02 -7.20 -5.18
N LYS A 54 -8.52 -6.80 -6.34
CA LYS A 54 -7.67 -6.19 -7.37
C LYS A 54 -7.10 -4.88 -6.85
N ARG A 55 -5.96 -4.45 -7.39
CA ARG A 55 -5.29 -3.22 -6.97
C ARG A 55 -6.24 -1.99 -6.93
N PRO A 56 -7.07 -1.72 -7.97
CA PRO A 56 -8.04 -0.62 -7.91
C PRO A 56 -9.11 -0.79 -6.82
N GLU A 57 -9.56 -2.02 -6.58
CA GLU A 57 -10.58 -2.33 -5.57
C GLU A 57 -10.04 -2.05 -4.17
N ARG A 58 -8.82 -2.50 -3.87
CA ARG A 58 -8.16 -2.25 -2.58
C ARG A 58 -7.86 -0.76 -2.38
N GLY A 59 -7.35 -0.09 -3.41
CA GLY A 59 -7.12 1.35 -3.38
C GLY A 59 -8.41 2.13 -3.04
N ASN A 60 -9.52 1.80 -3.69
CA ASN A 60 -10.82 2.41 -3.41
C ASN A 60 -11.35 2.07 -2.01
N GLN A 61 -11.24 0.81 -1.60
CA GLN A 61 -11.68 0.35 -0.28
C GLN A 61 -10.94 1.08 0.85
N TYR A 62 -9.65 1.33 0.69
CA TYR A 62 -8.87 2.14 1.63
C TYR A 62 -9.46 3.54 1.80
N ILE A 63 -9.84 4.20 0.70
CA ILE A 63 -10.46 5.53 0.76
C ILE A 63 -11.82 5.47 1.46
N ASP A 64 -12.69 4.55 1.04
CA ASP A 64 -14.07 4.47 1.51
C ASP A 64 -14.18 4.14 3.00
N LEU A 65 -13.39 3.17 3.47
CA LEU A 65 -13.42 2.73 4.87
C LEU A 65 -12.76 3.71 5.84
N ASN A 66 -11.86 4.58 5.34
CA ASN A 66 -11.12 5.51 6.19
C ASN A 66 -11.59 6.97 6.07
N ARG A 67 -12.77 7.23 5.46
CA ARG A 67 -13.36 8.58 5.36
C ARG A 67 -13.33 9.36 6.68
N GLY A 68 -13.86 8.76 7.76
CA GLY A 68 -13.87 9.41 9.06
C GLY A 68 -12.48 9.71 9.65
N TRP A 69 -11.46 8.94 9.28
CA TRP A 69 -10.08 9.23 9.67
C TRP A 69 -9.52 10.43 8.91
N PHE A 70 -9.77 10.51 7.60
CA PHE A 70 -9.38 11.65 6.79
C PHE A 70 -10.13 12.93 7.14
N ASP A 71 -11.41 12.83 7.48
CA ASP A 71 -12.24 13.99 7.85
C ASP A 71 -11.83 14.58 9.21
N GLY A 72 -11.14 13.80 10.05
CA GLY A 72 -10.67 14.20 11.37
C GLY A 72 -9.27 14.83 11.40
N MET A 73 -8.63 15.07 10.26
CA MET A 73 -7.26 15.60 10.19
C MET A 73 -7.17 16.86 9.30
N ASP A 74 -5.99 17.50 9.31
CA ASP A 74 -5.71 18.62 8.42
C ASP A 74 -5.96 18.25 6.93
N PRO A 75 -6.64 19.08 6.13
CA PRO A 75 -6.99 18.75 4.76
C PRO A 75 -5.79 18.43 3.86
N LYS A 76 -4.63 19.07 4.08
CA LYS A 76 -3.43 18.79 3.28
C LYS A 76 -2.84 17.44 3.66
N ALA A 77 -2.81 17.11 4.96
CA ALA A 77 -2.40 15.78 5.40
C ALA A 77 -3.34 14.70 4.85
N ALA A 78 -4.65 14.95 4.86
CA ALA A 78 -5.64 14.05 4.28
C ALA A 78 -5.40 13.82 2.78
N VAL A 79 -5.09 14.87 1.99
CA VAL A 79 -4.75 14.72 0.56
C VAL A 79 -3.54 13.80 0.38
N VAL A 80 -2.45 14.04 1.13
CA VAL A 80 -1.24 13.21 1.05
C VAL A 80 -1.55 11.74 1.33
N LEU A 81 -2.35 11.46 2.36
CA LEU A 81 -2.66 10.09 2.76
C LEU A 81 -3.70 9.42 1.86
N LYS A 82 -4.63 10.16 1.26
CA LYS A 82 -5.58 9.63 0.28
C LYS A 82 -4.89 9.19 -1.01
N GLU A 83 -3.84 9.88 -1.43
CA GLU A 83 -3.10 9.53 -2.67
C GLU A 83 -2.44 8.13 -2.62
N LEU A 84 -2.25 7.53 -1.44
CA LEU A 84 -1.81 6.13 -1.35
C LEU A 84 -2.79 5.17 -2.05
N GLY A 85 -4.09 5.46 -2.08
CA GLY A 85 -5.10 4.64 -2.74
C GLY A 85 -4.90 4.57 -4.27
N PRO A 86 -4.95 5.71 -4.98
CA PRO A 86 -4.67 5.77 -6.41
C PRO A 86 -3.28 5.23 -6.80
N GLN A 87 -2.23 5.54 -6.03
CA GLN A 87 -0.89 5.04 -6.34
C GLN A 87 -0.80 3.51 -6.17
N PHE A 88 -1.45 2.95 -5.14
CA PHE A 88 -1.58 1.51 -5.00
C PHE A 88 -2.39 0.89 -6.14
N ALA A 89 -3.47 1.52 -6.57
CA ALA A 89 -4.27 1.05 -7.70
C ALA A 89 -3.44 0.95 -8.99
N GLN A 90 -2.51 1.88 -9.21
CA GLN A 90 -1.66 1.93 -10.40
C GLN A 90 -0.50 0.92 -10.35
N GLY A 91 0.24 0.86 -9.25
CA GLY A 91 1.51 0.11 -9.17
C GLY A 91 1.65 -0.84 -7.98
N GLY A 92 0.56 -1.07 -7.24
CA GLY A 92 0.56 -1.95 -6.08
C GLY A 92 1.41 -1.40 -4.93
N THR A 93 1.88 -2.30 -4.07
CA THR A 93 2.70 -1.95 -2.90
C THR A 93 3.99 -1.23 -3.32
N ASP A 94 4.59 -1.60 -4.45
CA ASP A 94 5.86 -1.03 -4.91
C ASP A 94 5.76 0.46 -5.23
N ALA A 95 4.63 0.93 -5.76
CA ALA A 95 4.42 2.35 -6.03
C ALA A 95 4.49 3.22 -4.77
N LEU A 96 4.18 2.65 -3.60
CA LEU A 96 4.18 3.37 -2.33
C LEU A 96 5.57 3.49 -1.70
N GLU A 97 6.57 2.82 -2.26
CA GLU A 97 7.87 2.63 -1.63
C GLU A 97 9.01 3.25 -2.46
N THR A 98 8.67 4.01 -3.50
CA THR A 98 9.62 4.76 -4.32
C THR A 98 9.59 6.26 -4.00
N PRO A 99 10.69 6.99 -4.24
CA PRO A 99 10.69 8.45 -4.12
C PRO A 99 9.65 9.14 -5.01
N ALA A 100 9.27 8.52 -6.13
CA ALA A 100 8.30 9.04 -7.09
C ALA A 100 6.90 9.25 -6.48
N LEU A 101 6.57 8.55 -5.38
CA LEU A 101 5.36 8.82 -4.60
C LEU A 101 5.29 10.31 -4.20
N TRP A 102 6.41 10.90 -3.81
CA TRP A 102 6.45 12.29 -3.35
C TRP A 102 6.43 13.32 -4.48
N ASP A 103 6.61 12.87 -5.73
CA ASP A 103 6.53 13.70 -6.93
C ASP A 103 5.11 13.78 -7.51
N VAL A 104 4.18 12.95 -7.02
CA VAL A 104 2.75 13.01 -7.37
C VAL A 104 2.25 14.45 -7.20
N PRO A 105 1.68 15.09 -8.24
CA PRO A 105 1.31 16.51 -8.21
C PRO A 105 0.45 16.88 -7.00
N GLU A 106 -0.55 16.06 -6.69
CA GLU A 106 -1.49 16.22 -5.58
C GLU A 106 -0.76 16.20 -4.23
N ILE A 107 0.14 15.24 -4.03
CA ILE A 107 0.98 15.12 -2.82
C ILE A 107 1.89 16.34 -2.68
N ARG A 108 2.57 16.72 -3.76
CA ARG A 108 3.51 17.84 -3.76
C ARG A 108 2.81 19.17 -3.48
N MET A 109 1.64 19.40 -4.10
CA MET A 109 0.82 20.59 -3.87
C MET A 109 0.25 20.66 -2.46
N ALA A 110 -0.05 19.50 -1.85
CA ALA A 110 -0.44 19.42 -0.44
C ALA A 110 0.74 19.64 0.53
N GLY A 111 1.99 19.68 0.05
CA GLY A 111 3.18 19.92 0.87
C GLY A 111 3.94 18.64 1.26
N GLY A 112 3.61 17.50 0.66
CA GLY A 112 4.31 16.23 0.80
C GLY A 112 4.47 15.78 2.26
N LEU A 113 5.63 15.21 2.59
CA LEU A 113 5.95 14.74 3.94
C LEU A 113 5.80 15.81 5.03
N ALA A 114 5.98 17.10 4.70
CA ALA A 114 5.87 18.17 5.68
C ALA A 114 4.43 18.36 6.16
N ALA A 115 3.43 18.07 5.32
CA ALA A 115 2.02 18.14 5.68
C ALA A 115 1.65 17.16 6.80
N LEU A 116 2.39 16.05 6.94
CA LEU A 116 2.10 15.01 7.93
C LEU A 116 2.61 15.34 9.34
N ARG A 117 3.46 16.37 9.50
CA ARG A 117 4.11 16.68 10.79
C ARG A 117 3.13 17.05 11.90
N GLY A 118 1.98 17.65 11.54
CA GLY A 118 0.92 17.97 12.50
C GLY A 118 0.23 16.74 13.10
N LEU A 119 0.38 15.57 12.46
CA LEU A 119 -0.19 14.30 12.90
C LEU A 119 0.82 13.43 13.67
N GLY A 120 2.08 13.84 13.74
CA GLY A 120 3.16 13.10 14.37
C GLY A 120 4.40 13.00 13.49
N LYS A 121 5.24 11.98 13.73
CA LYS A 121 6.40 11.72 12.88
C LYS A 121 5.90 11.23 11.51
N PRO A 122 6.26 11.88 10.38
CA PRO A 122 5.72 11.52 9.07
C PRO A 122 5.87 10.04 8.71
N PHE A 123 6.98 9.42 9.09
CA PHE A 123 7.21 7.98 8.88
C PHE A 123 6.17 7.10 9.59
N ASP A 124 5.84 7.41 10.84
CA ASP A 124 4.87 6.65 11.63
C ASP A 124 3.45 6.84 11.07
N VAL A 125 3.13 8.04 10.57
CA VAL A 125 1.83 8.35 9.93
C VAL A 125 1.67 7.58 8.62
N VAL A 126 2.71 7.54 7.77
CA VAL A 126 2.69 6.74 6.53
C VAL A 126 2.59 5.24 6.85
N ARG A 127 3.29 4.77 7.90
CA ARG A 127 3.19 3.39 8.37
C ARG A 127 1.76 3.05 8.82
N GLU A 128 1.08 3.95 9.54
CA GLU A 128 -0.33 3.78 9.91
C GLU A 128 -1.22 3.72 8.66
N ALA A 129 -1.00 4.60 7.68
CA ALA A 129 -1.74 4.62 6.43
C ALA A 129 -1.59 3.33 5.62
N LYS A 130 -0.36 2.83 5.46
CA LYS A 130 -0.09 1.49 4.87
C LYS A 130 -0.79 0.40 5.67
N GLY A 131 -0.75 0.51 7.00
CA GLY A 131 -1.54 -0.34 7.88
C GLY A 131 -2.99 -0.36 7.43
N ARG A 132 -3.67 0.77 7.41
CA ARG A 132 -5.09 0.89 7.02
C ARG A 132 -5.37 0.32 5.63
N LEU A 133 -4.50 0.58 4.64
CA LEU A 133 -4.61 0.05 3.28
C LEU A 133 -4.59 -1.48 3.20
N PHE A 134 -3.79 -2.13 4.04
CA PHE A 134 -3.73 -3.60 4.11
C PHE A 134 -4.73 -4.18 5.12
N GLY A 135 -5.27 -3.38 6.04
CA GLY A 135 -6.21 -3.81 7.06
C GLY A 135 -7.69 -3.71 6.67
N SER A 136 -7.97 -3.07 5.53
CA SER A 136 -9.29 -2.95 4.91
C SER A 136 -9.71 -4.20 4.16
#